data_AF-A0A6I6GB99-F1
#
_entry.id   AF-A0A6I6GB99-F1
#
_cell.length_a   1.000
_cell.length_b   1.000
_cell.length_c   1.000
_cell.angle_alpha   90.00
_cell.angle_beta   90.00
_cell.angle_gamma   90.00
#
_symmetry.space_group_name_H-M   'P 1'
#
loop_
_entity.id
_entity.type
_entity.pdbx_description
1 polymer ?
#
loop_
_entity_poly.entity_id
_entity_poly.type
_entity_poly.pdbx_seq_one_letter_code
_entity_poly.pdbx_strand_id
1 'polypeptide(L)'
;MFLKLDIEGAENELLPTLQPALPNIDYLFVEYHSLQEQPQQLGQLLLMLSNAGFRYHIREAARLAPHPMVEKLTIRRLFDMQLNIWCYRP
;
A
#
# COMPACT_ATOMS: atom_id res chain seq x y z
N MET A 1 2.55 6.20 18.97
CA MET A 1 3.64 6.33 17.97
C MET A 1 3.05 6.30 16.56
N PHE A 2 3.56 7.15 15.65
CA PHE A 2 3.11 7.24 14.24
C PHE A 2 4.27 6.89 13.30
N LEU A 3 3.99 6.12 12.25
CA LEU A 3 4.96 5.77 11.19
C LEU A 3 4.36 6.05 9.81
N LYS A 4 5.10 6.74 8.93
CA LYS A 4 4.80 6.88 7.50
C LYS A 4 5.73 5.97 6.71
N LEU A 5 5.19 5.18 5.79
CA LEU A 5 5.93 4.39 4.83
C LEU A 5 5.51 4.77 3.42
N ASP A 6 6.51 5.07 2.60
CA ASP A 6 6.40 5.51 1.23
C ASP A 6 7.76 5.18 0.60
N ILE A 7 7.80 4.04 -0.10
CA ILE A 7 9.05 3.44 -0.59
C ILE A 7 8.92 2.95 -2.02
N GLU A 8 8.02 3.58 -2.78
CA GLU A 8 7.94 3.51 -4.24
C GLU A 8 7.84 2.06 -4.80
N GLY A 9 7.11 1.17 -4.10
CA GLY A 9 6.82 -0.21 -4.56
C GLY A 9 7.48 -1.32 -3.75
N ALA A 10 8.41 -0.97 -2.86
CA ALA A 10 9.07 -1.93 -1.98
C ALA A 10 8.25 -2.28 -0.71
N GLU A 11 6.99 -1.80 -0.60
CA GLU A 11 6.20 -1.91 0.63
C GLU A 11 6.03 -3.36 1.09
N ASN A 12 5.83 -4.27 0.13
CA ASN A 12 5.64 -5.70 0.41
C ASN A 12 6.93 -6.43 0.80
N GLU A 13 8.10 -5.88 0.49
CA GLU A 13 9.40 -6.42 0.89
C GLU A 13 9.83 -5.89 2.25
N LEU A 14 9.65 -4.59 2.50
CA LEU A 14 10.08 -3.95 3.74
C LEU A 14 9.16 -4.28 4.91
N LEU A 15 7.84 -4.18 4.76
CA LEU A 15 6.91 -4.31 5.88
C LEU A 15 7.00 -5.66 6.62
N PRO A 16 7.21 -6.81 5.97
CA PRO A 16 7.45 -8.07 6.67
C PRO A 16 8.67 -8.02 7.60
N THR A 17 9.73 -7.28 7.23
CA THR A 17 10.92 -7.13 8.08
C THR A 17 10.64 -6.30 9.34
N LEU A 18 9.63 -5.42 9.28
CA LEU A 18 9.21 -4.56 10.39
C LEU A 18 8.23 -5.25 11.34
N GLN A 19 7.76 -6.46 11.02
CA GLN A 19 6.72 -7.18 11.77
C GLN A 19 6.96 -7.22 13.30
N PRO A 20 8.18 -7.46 13.82
CA PRO A 20 8.43 -7.44 15.26
C PRO A 20 8.27 -6.07 15.92
N ALA A 21 8.41 -4.98 15.16
CA ALA A 21 8.28 -3.61 15.64
C ALA A 21 6.86 -3.05 15.50
N LEU A 22 6.05 -3.60 14.58
CA LEU A 22 4.67 -3.17 14.34
C LEU A 22 3.78 -3.12 15.59
N PRO A 23 3.90 -4.02 16.60
CA PRO A 23 3.11 -3.94 17.83
C PRO A 23 3.25 -2.62 18.60
N ASN A 24 4.38 -1.91 18.44
CA ASN A 24 4.63 -0.64 19.13
C ASN A 24 4.05 0.58 18.39
N ILE A 25 3.45 0.36 17.22
CA ILE A 25 2.95 1.41 16.32
C ILE A 25 1.43 1.51 16.49
N ASP A 26 0.93 2.68 16.90
CA ASP A 26 -0.51 2.93 17.09
C ASP A 26 -1.17 3.37 15.77
N TYR A 27 -0.42 4.13 14.96
CA TYR A 27 -0.86 4.69 13.70
C TYR A 27 0.19 4.46 12.62
N LEU A 28 -0.23 3.96 11.47
CA LEU A 28 0.64 3.68 10.34
C LEU A 28 0.01 4.24 9.07
N PHE A 29 0.80 4.94 8.25
CA PHE A 29 0.41 5.33 6.91
C PHE A 29 1.28 4.59 5.91
N VAL A 30 0.67 4.01 4.87
CA VAL A 30 1.36 3.35 3.76
C VAL A 30 0.87 3.95 2.45
N GLU A 31 1.79 4.47 1.65
CA GLU A 31 1.55 4.77 0.24
C GLU A 31 1.93 3.54 -0.58
N TYR A 32 0.93 2.79 -1.03
CA TYR A 32 1.12 1.56 -1.78
C TYR A 32 1.27 1.85 -3.27
N HIS A 33 2.32 1.31 -3.87
CA HIS A 33 2.59 1.41 -5.29
C HIS A 33 2.50 0.04 -5.95
N SER A 34 1.65 -0.07 -6.96
CA SER A 34 1.58 -1.25 -7.82
C SER A 34 2.38 -0.98 -9.10
N LEU A 35 3.35 -1.84 -9.38
CA LEU A 35 4.23 -1.75 -10.55
C LEU A 35 3.59 -2.47 -11.74
N GLN A 36 3.54 -1.80 -12.91
CA GLN A 36 2.83 -2.30 -14.09
C GLN A 36 3.29 -3.69 -14.56
N GLU A 37 4.58 -3.99 -14.43
CA GLU A 37 5.19 -5.24 -14.91
C GLU A 37 5.34 -6.29 -13.79
N GLN A 38 4.67 -6.09 -12.65
CA GLN A 38 4.67 -7.03 -11.54
C GLN A 38 3.25 -7.42 -11.12
N PRO A 39 3.05 -8.62 -10.55
CA PRO A 39 1.78 -8.95 -9.92
C PRO A 39 1.43 -7.94 -8.83
N GLN A 40 0.17 -7.52 -8.78
CA GLN A 40 -0.29 -6.67 -7.69
C GLN A 40 -0.20 -7.42 -6.36
N GLN A 41 0.29 -6.76 -5.33
CA GLN A 41 0.55 -7.36 -4.02
C GLN A 41 -0.30 -6.73 -2.89
N LEU A 42 -1.25 -5.85 -3.23
CA LEU A 42 -2.13 -5.20 -2.25
C LEU A 42 -2.78 -6.21 -1.28
N GLY A 43 -3.23 -7.37 -1.77
CA GLY A 43 -3.84 -8.39 -0.92
C GLY A 43 -2.91 -8.89 0.19
N GLN A 44 -1.63 -9.09 -0.13
CA GLN A 44 -0.62 -9.54 0.84
C GLN A 44 -0.35 -8.45 1.89
N LEU A 45 -0.23 -7.20 1.45
CA LEU A 45 -0.10 -6.03 2.32
C LEU A 45 -1.27 -5.94 3.31
N LEU A 46 -2.51 -6.00 2.83
CA LEU A 46 -3.70 -5.89 3.67
C LEU A 46 -3.84 -7.05 4.66
N LEU A 47 -3.48 -8.27 4.25
CA LEU A 47 -3.45 -9.43 5.14
C LEU A 47 -2.43 -9.24 6.26
N MET A 48 -1.23 -8.78 5.93
CA MET A 48 -0.18 -8.50 6.92
C MET A 48 -0.59 -7.40 7.90
N LEU A 49 -1.16 -6.28 7.41
CA LEU A 49 -1.66 -5.20 8.26
C LEU A 49 -2.76 -5.69 9.22
N SER A 50 -3.68 -6.52 8.72
CA SER A 50 -4.75 -7.12 9.53
C SER A 50 -4.18 -8.05 10.61
N ASN A 51 -3.23 -8.92 10.24
CA ASN A 51 -2.56 -9.83 11.17
C ASN A 51 -1.73 -9.09 12.22
N ALA A 52 -1.19 -7.92 11.87
CA ALA A 52 -0.49 -7.03 12.80
C ALA A 52 -1.45 -6.29 13.74
N GLY A 53 -2.78 -6.45 13.61
CA GLY A 53 -3.80 -5.89 14.49
C GLY A 53 -4.29 -4.49 14.10
N PHE A 54 -4.02 -4.04 12.87
CA PHE A 54 -4.51 -2.76 12.39
C PHE A 54 -5.91 -2.85 11.77
N ARG A 55 -6.69 -1.80 11.98
CA ARG A 55 -7.83 -1.41 11.14
C ARG A 55 -7.33 -0.40 10.11
N TYR A 56 -7.92 -0.34 8.92
CA TYR A 56 -7.46 0.57 7.88
C TYR A 56 -8.56 1.20 7.03
N HIS A 57 -8.24 2.39 6.51
CA HIS A 57 -8.99 3.11 5.48
C HIS A 57 -8.11 3.27 4.25
N ILE A 58 -8.70 3.17 3.06
CA ILE A 58 -7.99 3.25 1.78
C ILE A 58 -8.59 4.36 0.92
N ARG A 59 -7.74 5.14 0.25
CA ARG A 59 -8.15 6.12 -0.77
C ARG A 59 -7.16 6.06 -1.94
N GLU A 60 -7.62 6.49 -3.11
CA GLU A 60 -6.74 6.71 -4.26
C GLU A 60 -5.72 7.81 -3.93
N ALA A 61 -4.43 7.56 -4.22
CA ALA A 61 -3.36 8.53 -4.03
C ALA A 61 -3.12 9.34 -5.30
N ALA A 62 -3.16 8.67 -6.46
CA ALA A 62 -3.02 9.30 -7.76
C ALA A 62 -4.07 8.75 -8.74
N ARG A 63 -4.68 9.66 -9.52
CA ARG A 63 -5.65 9.32 -10.56
C ARG A 63 -4.93 8.77 -11.80
N LEU A 64 -4.46 7.53 -11.70
CA LEU A 64 -3.64 6.90 -12.76
C LEU A 64 -4.48 6.36 -13.91
N ALA A 65 -5.68 5.87 -13.62
CA ALA A 65 -6.66 5.40 -14.59
C ALA A 65 -8.00 6.10 -14.34
N PRO A 66 -8.19 7.35 -14.84
CA PRO A 66 -9.46 8.06 -14.79
C PRO A 66 -10.68 7.25 -15.22
N HIS A 67 -10.49 6.34 -16.20
CA HIS A 67 -11.51 5.46 -16.72
C HIS A 67 -10.99 4.01 -16.78
N PRO A 68 -10.93 3.30 -15.64
CA PRO A 68 -10.20 2.02 -15.52
C PRO A 68 -10.80 0.87 -16.34
N MET A 69 -12.05 1.01 -16.80
CA MET A 69 -12.72 0.04 -17.68
C MET A 69 -12.54 0.35 -19.18
N VAL A 70 -11.99 1.51 -19.53
CA VAL A 70 -11.90 2.01 -20.92
C VAL A 70 -10.44 2.24 -21.32
N GLU A 71 -9.66 2.81 -20.41
CA GLU A 71 -8.25 3.12 -20.62
C GLU A 71 -7.40 1.91 -20.22
N LYS A 72 -6.66 1.36 -21.19
CA LYS A 72 -5.54 0.47 -20.86
C LYS A 72 -4.37 1.35 -20.44
N LEU A 73 -3.81 1.08 -19.26
CA LEU A 73 -2.63 1.79 -18.76
C LEU A 73 -1.52 1.73 -19.81
N THR A 74 -1.06 2.91 -20.20
CA THR A 74 -0.01 3.04 -21.21
C THR A 74 1.32 2.55 -20.64
N ILE A 75 2.11 1.83 -21.45
CA ILE A 75 3.46 1.27 -21.15
C ILE A 75 4.45 2.32 -20.60
N ARG A 76 4.13 3.62 -20.67
CA ARG A 76 4.97 4.71 -20.17
C ARG A 76 4.85 4.96 -18.65
N ARG A 77 3.99 4.26 -17.92
CA ARG A 77 3.82 4.47 -16.48
C ARG A 77 4.51 3.35 -15.70
N LEU A 78 5.39 3.71 -14.77
CA LEU A 78 6.03 2.74 -13.87
C LEU A 78 4.98 2.07 -12.97
N PHE A 79 3.99 2.85 -12.52
CA PHE A 79 2.93 2.40 -11.63
C PHE A 79 1.58 2.35 -12.33
N ASP A 80 0.81 1.30 -12.05
CA ASP A 80 -0.57 1.12 -12.54
C ASP A 80 -1.65 1.46 -11.51
N MET A 81 -1.29 1.48 -10.23
CA MET A 81 -2.17 1.85 -9.12
C MET A 81 -1.36 2.45 -7.97
N GLN A 82 -1.89 3.51 -7.35
CA GLN A 82 -1.33 4.12 -6.14
C GLN A 82 -2.43 4.39 -5.11
N LEU A 83 -2.23 3.91 -3.89
CA LEU A 83 -3.22 3.98 -2.82
C LEU A 83 -2.60 4.52 -1.54
N ASN A 84 -3.34 5.40 -0.87
CA ASN A 84 -3.06 5.81 0.48
C ASN A 84 -3.82 4.89 1.44
N ILE A 85 -3.10 4.27 2.37
CA ILE A 85 -3.65 3.35 3.37
C ILE A 85 -3.35 3.92 4.76
N TRP A 86 -4.40 4.33 5.47
CA TRP A 86 -4.31 4.84 6.85
C TRP A 86 -4.71 3.73 7.81
N CYS A 87 -3.78 3.31 8.65
CA CYS A 87 -3.94 2.25 9.62
C CYS A 87 -3.98 2.81 11.06
N TYR A 88 -4.82 2.22 11.90
CA TYR A 88 -4.90 2.52 13.33
C TYR A 88 -5.17 1.26 14.16
N ARG A 89 -4.74 1.23 15.41
CA ARG A 89 -5.14 0.18 16.38
C ARG A 89 -6.42 0.60 17.12
N PRO A 90 -7.40 -0.30 17.24
CA PRO A 90 -8.60 -0.07 18.05
C PRO A 90 -8.32 -0.13 19.56
#